data_AF-A0A6W0D1G8-F1
#
_entry.id   AF-A0A6W0D1G8-F1
#
_cell.length_a   1.000
_cell.length_b   1.000
_cell.length_c   1.000
_cell.angle_alpha   90.00
_cell.angle_beta   90.00
_cell.angle_gamma   90.00
#
_symmetry.space_group_name_H-M   'P 1'
#
loop_
_entity.id
_entity.type
_entity.pdbx_description
1 polymer ?
#
loop_
_entity_poly.entity_id
_entity_poly.type
_entity_poly.pdbx_seq_one_letter_code
_entity_poly.pdbx_strand_id
1 'polypeptide(L)'
;RSNNKISTIKDVLQPIEDGDSDINTDLTFLKSSENRFGVDLLPGHPYLAIIEDRLGAAWSQLRAGDRPGYRQTNWNNHLCRFLENKYDLVMYDLGPSLGSINRSVLIGCQHFLTPLGSDVFSIIGVKNIATWLSKWLKDYINLWNLLEPEEKTILRDRFNIIDTPSVYKGFIGYTVQLYITKSYGKERRATKAYESIIGNVGVEINTYLRNFYPQHLEAHPEHAKLGDIQHLYSLVPLAQKNAVPIHGLTSTDGLVGSQYSAVKEFYNTIHPIAENLLRNLNMLGVDAK
;
A
#
# COMPACT_ATOMS: atom_id res chain seq x y z
N ARG A 1 20.97 19.34 -23.51
CA ARG A 1 20.33 18.17 -22.86
C ARG A 1 19.96 18.64 -21.45
N SER A 2 18.71 19.01 -21.21
CA SER A 2 18.25 19.40 -19.87
C SER A 2 18.45 18.20 -18.94
N ASN A 3 19.13 18.46 -17.84
CA ASN A 3 19.47 17.47 -16.83
C ASN A 3 18.21 17.24 -15.97
N ASN A 4 17.14 16.67 -16.55
CA ASN A 4 15.89 16.45 -15.84
C ASN A 4 16.11 15.35 -14.79
N LYS A 5 16.44 15.78 -13.59
CA LYS A 5 16.57 14.94 -12.40
C LYS A 5 15.21 14.30 -12.12
N ILE A 6 15.17 12.97 -12.01
CA ILE A 6 13.99 12.22 -11.59
C ILE A 6 13.54 12.76 -10.22
N SER A 7 12.28 13.17 -10.13
CA SER A 7 11.66 13.63 -8.89
C SER A 7 11.49 12.45 -7.94
N THR A 8 11.47 12.75 -6.65
CA THR A 8 11.20 11.82 -5.56
C THR A 8 9.96 12.27 -4.81
N ILE A 9 9.46 11.40 -3.92
CA ILE A 9 8.35 11.77 -3.03
C ILE A 9 8.68 12.97 -2.12
N LYS A 10 9.97 13.22 -1.83
CA LYS A 10 10.38 14.44 -1.12
C LYS A 10 10.01 15.69 -1.91
N ASP A 11 10.21 15.68 -3.24
CA ASP A 11 9.94 16.84 -4.08
C ASP A 11 8.45 17.18 -4.09
N VAL A 12 7.57 16.17 -4.03
CA VAL A 12 6.11 16.36 -3.88
C VAL A 12 5.78 17.11 -2.59
N LEU A 13 6.45 16.74 -1.50
CA LEU A 13 6.16 17.19 -0.14
C LEU A 13 7.00 18.40 0.29
N GLN A 14 7.92 18.87 -0.55
CA GLN A 14 8.79 20.00 -0.24
C GLN A 14 8.01 21.25 0.21
N PRO A 15 6.91 21.66 -0.45
CA PRO A 15 6.18 22.85 0.02
C PRO A 15 5.61 22.66 1.44
N ILE A 16 5.13 21.45 1.78
CA ILE A 16 4.65 21.15 3.13
C ILE A 16 5.77 21.23 4.16
N GLU A 17 6.97 20.77 3.79
CA GLU A 17 8.16 20.91 4.63
C GLU A 17 8.50 22.38 4.90
N ASP A 18 8.36 23.23 3.87
CA ASP A 18 8.60 24.67 3.91
C ASP A 18 7.49 25.46 4.65
N GLY A 19 6.39 24.80 5.00
CA GLY A 19 5.28 25.35 5.79
C GLY A 19 4.01 25.64 5.01
N ASP A 20 4.01 25.40 3.70
CA ASP A 20 2.83 25.53 2.86
C ASP A 20 1.85 24.37 3.07
N SER A 21 0.73 24.42 2.37
CA SER A 21 -0.34 23.42 2.44
C SER A 21 -0.66 22.79 1.09
N ASP A 22 0.11 23.13 0.06
CA ASP A 22 -0.02 22.58 -1.29
C ASP A 22 1.12 21.58 -1.56
N ILE A 23 1.02 20.84 -2.67
CA ILE A 23 2.05 19.89 -3.10
C ILE A 23 2.72 20.37 -4.38
N ASN A 24 3.95 19.93 -4.62
CA ASN A 24 4.58 20.10 -5.92
C ASN A 24 4.02 19.09 -6.92
N THR A 25 3.55 19.59 -8.07
CA THR A 25 3.05 18.78 -9.19
C THR A 25 3.93 18.86 -10.44
N ASP A 26 4.99 19.67 -10.43
CA ASP A 26 6.02 19.66 -11.46
C ASP A 26 6.99 18.50 -11.21
N LEU A 27 6.57 17.30 -11.64
CA LEU A 27 7.22 16.03 -11.32
C LEU A 27 7.72 15.33 -12.59
N THR A 28 8.95 14.84 -12.53
CA THR A 28 9.55 13.95 -13.53
C THR A 28 9.62 12.52 -12.97
N PHE A 29 8.82 11.62 -13.52
CA PHE A 29 8.81 10.20 -13.16
C PHE A 29 9.89 9.43 -13.92
N LEU A 30 10.44 8.38 -13.31
CA LEU A 30 11.24 7.39 -14.04
C LEU A 30 10.28 6.57 -14.91
N LYS A 31 10.41 6.63 -16.24
CA LYS A 31 9.42 6.03 -17.13
C LYS A 31 9.49 4.51 -17.17
N SER A 32 8.35 3.87 -17.43
CA SER A 32 8.24 2.41 -17.64
C SER A 32 9.22 1.89 -18.69
N SER A 33 9.49 2.67 -19.74
CA SER A 33 10.46 2.36 -20.80
C SER A 33 11.92 2.42 -20.35
N GLU A 34 12.20 3.04 -19.20
CA GLU A 34 13.53 3.28 -18.66
C GLU A 34 13.88 2.32 -17.51
N ASN A 35 12.97 1.39 -17.17
CA ASN A 35 13.19 0.40 -16.11
C ASN A 35 12.62 -0.98 -16.46
N ARG A 36 13.02 -2.01 -15.72
CA ARG A 36 12.63 -3.41 -16.00
C ARG A 36 11.32 -3.86 -15.34
N PHE A 37 10.68 -3.00 -14.55
CA PHE A 37 9.39 -3.28 -13.93
C PHE A 37 8.22 -2.95 -14.85
N GLY A 38 8.43 -2.15 -15.90
CA GLY A 38 7.40 -1.79 -16.86
C GLY A 38 6.34 -0.84 -16.30
N VAL A 39 6.68 -0.08 -15.25
CA VAL A 39 5.79 0.92 -14.61
C VAL A 39 6.52 2.25 -14.45
N ASP A 40 5.79 3.36 -14.47
CA ASP A 40 6.35 4.65 -14.08
C ASP A 40 6.60 4.66 -12.56
N LEU A 41 7.77 5.14 -12.14
CA LEU A 41 8.20 5.11 -10.74
C LEU A 41 8.43 6.53 -10.22
N LEU A 42 7.89 6.81 -9.04
CA LEU A 42 8.25 7.94 -8.20
C LEU A 42 9.06 7.42 -7.00
N PRO A 43 10.39 7.53 -7.00
CA PRO A 43 11.23 6.99 -5.94
C PRO A 43 10.95 7.60 -4.56
N GLY A 44 11.10 6.77 -3.53
CA GLY A 44 11.18 7.21 -2.15
C GLY A 44 12.43 8.05 -1.87
N HIS A 45 12.49 8.67 -0.69
CA HIS A 45 13.67 9.42 -0.24
C HIS A 45 13.86 9.26 1.29
N PRO A 46 15.09 9.02 1.80
CA PRO A 46 15.33 8.82 3.24
C PRO A 46 14.87 9.99 4.12
N TYR A 47 14.85 11.20 3.56
CA TYR A 47 14.38 12.42 4.22
C TYR A 47 12.88 12.41 4.56
N LEU A 48 12.10 11.43 4.07
CA LEU A 48 10.71 11.25 4.48
C LEU A 48 10.53 11.20 6.01
N ALA A 49 11.51 10.71 6.76
CA ALA A 49 11.46 10.69 8.22
C ALA A 49 11.24 12.10 8.83
N ILE A 50 11.80 13.16 8.24
CA ILE A 50 11.64 14.54 8.73
C ILE A 50 10.25 15.07 8.37
N ILE A 51 9.72 14.67 7.23
CA ILE A 51 8.36 15.02 6.82
C ILE A 51 7.31 14.33 7.73
N GLU A 52 7.64 13.17 8.32
CA GLU A 52 6.76 12.50 9.28
C GLU A 52 6.41 13.40 10.47
N ASP A 53 7.39 14.12 11.03
CA ASP A 53 7.17 15.05 12.13
C ASP A 53 6.25 16.22 11.72
N ARG A 54 6.45 16.75 10.51
CA ARG A 54 5.58 17.79 9.94
C ARG A 54 4.14 17.33 9.79
N LEU A 55 3.94 16.14 9.24
CA LEU A 55 2.60 15.54 9.11
C LEU A 55 1.99 15.20 10.48
N GLY A 56 2.80 14.91 11.49
CA GLY A 56 2.36 14.74 12.87
C GLY A 56 1.84 16.05 13.49
N ALA A 57 2.52 17.16 13.22
CA ALA A 57 2.08 18.49 13.61
C ALA A 57 0.79 18.91 12.87
N ALA A 58 0.72 18.65 11.55
CA ALA A 58 -0.48 18.86 10.74
C ALA A 58 -1.69 18.10 11.30
N TRP A 59 -1.51 16.85 11.72
CA TRP A 59 -2.58 16.08 12.35
C TRP A 59 -3.05 16.70 13.68
N SER A 60 -2.14 17.33 14.43
CA SER A 60 -2.49 18.01 15.67
C SER A 60 -3.27 19.30 15.42
N GLN A 61 -2.90 20.06 14.39
CA GLN A 61 -3.67 21.22 13.91
C GLN A 61 -5.05 20.81 13.39
N LEU A 62 -5.15 19.69 12.66
CA LEU A 62 -6.43 19.14 12.21
C LEU A 62 -7.35 18.87 13.41
N ARG A 63 -6.83 18.26 14.48
CA ARG A 63 -7.59 18.05 15.72
C ARG A 63 -8.01 19.34 16.43
N ALA A 64 -7.27 20.43 16.23
CA ALA A 64 -7.65 21.75 16.73
C ALA A 64 -8.71 22.45 15.85
N GLY A 65 -9.05 21.87 14.69
CA GLY A 65 -9.99 22.46 13.73
C GLY A 65 -9.32 23.41 12.72
N ASP A 66 -7.99 23.45 12.67
CA ASP A 66 -7.27 24.40 11.84
C ASP A 66 -7.22 23.97 10.36
N ARG A 67 -7.53 24.91 9.45
CA ARG A 67 -7.49 24.68 8.00
C ARG A 67 -6.16 24.12 7.47
N PRO A 68 -4.97 24.65 7.85
CA PRO A 68 -3.70 24.10 7.38
C PRO A 68 -3.53 22.63 7.74
N GLY A 69 -4.00 22.21 8.92
CA GLY A 69 -3.94 20.82 9.36
C GLY A 69 -4.73 19.89 8.45
N TYR A 70 -5.95 20.27 8.07
CA TYR A 70 -6.74 19.51 7.08
C TYR A 70 -6.03 19.40 5.74
N ARG A 71 -5.53 20.54 5.22
CA ARG A 71 -4.87 20.59 3.90
C ARG A 71 -3.60 19.75 3.84
N GLN A 72 -2.68 19.95 4.78
CA GLN A 72 -1.42 19.20 4.82
C GLN A 72 -1.66 17.70 5.04
N THR A 73 -2.62 17.32 5.88
CA THR A 73 -2.95 15.89 6.10
C THR A 73 -3.52 15.23 4.83
N ASN A 74 -4.20 16.00 3.98
CA ASN A 74 -4.83 15.54 2.74
C ASN A 74 -3.93 15.62 1.50
N TRP A 75 -2.62 15.86 1.65
CA TRP A 75 -1.69 16.00 0.53
C TRP A 75 -1.81 14.87 -0.51
N ASN A 76 -2.04 13.63 -0.06
CA ASN A 76 -2.11 12.50 -0.98
C ASN A 76 -3.38 12.50 -1.82
N ASN A 77 -4.50 13.05 -1.30
CA ASN A 77 -5.69 13.25 -2.11
C ASN A 77 -5.41 14.22 -3.27
N HIS A 78 -4.62 15.27 -3.03
CA HIS A 78 -4.19 16.18 -4.10
C HIS A 78 -3.29 15.48 -5.12
N LEU A 79 -2.36 14.64 -4.66
CA LEU A 79 -1.49 13.87 -5.55
C LEU A 79 -2.30 12.89 -6.41
N CYS A 80 -3.19 12.10 -5.80
CA CYS A 80 -4.05 11.16 -6.53
C CYS A 80 -4.88 11.86 -7.61
N ARG A 81 -5.46 13.03 -7.33
CA ARG A 81 -6.20 13.82 -8.35
C ARG A 81 -5.33 14.28 -9.51
N PHE A 82 -4.08 14.67 -9.24
CA PHE A 82 -3.13 15.01 -10.30
C PHE A 82 -2.77 13.81 -11.18
N LEU A 83 -2.81 12.60 -10.62
CA LEU A 83 -2.46 11.34 -11.29
C LEU A 83 -3.65 10.63 -11.95
N GLU A 84 -4.89 10.94 -11.56
CA GLU A 84 -6.12 10.24 -11.97
C GLU A 84 -6.29 10.13 -13.50
N ASN A 85 -5.90 11.16 -14.25
CA ASN A 85 -5.99 11.16 -15.71
C ASN A 85 -4.74 10.60 -16.42
N LYS A 86 -3.75 10.12 -15.66
CA LYS A 86 -2.43 9.69 -16.17
C LYS A 86 -2.16 8.21 -15.93
N TYR A 87 -2.77 7.63 -14.91
CA TYR A 87 -2.53 6.25 -14.49
C TYR A 87 -3.85 5.58 -14.09
N ASP A 88 -4.01 4.31 -14.47
CA ASP A 88 -5.16 3.51 -14.01
C ASP A 88 -5.02 3.03 -12.57
N LEU A 89 -3.77 2.85 -12.13
CA LEU A 89 -3.44 2.36 -10.81
C LEU A 89 -2.23 3.09 -10.26
N VAL A 90 -2.37 3.65 -9.06
CA VAL A 90 -1.27 4.21 -8.27
C VAL A 90 -1.08 3.32 -7.05
N MET A 91 0.11 2.74 -6.90
CA MET A 91 0.46 1.88 -5.77
C MET A 91 1.44 2.60 -4.85
N TYR A 92 1.14 2.58 -3.55
CA TYR A 92 2.02 3.11 -2.51
C TYR A 92 2.61 1.95 -1.73
N ASP A 93 3.95 1.85 -1.71
CA ASP A 93 4.68 0.94 -0.83
C ASP A 93 4.97 1.66 0.50
N LEU A 94 4.31 1.20 1.57
CA LEU A 94 4.38 1.84 2.88
C LEU A 94 5.25 1.05 3.83
N GLY A 95 6.11 1.77 4.56
CA GLY A 95 6.86 1.19 5.67
C GLY A 95 5.96 0.70 6.80
N PRO A 96 6.50 -0.05 7.78
CA PRO A 96 5.71 -0.66 8.85
C PRO A 96 5.19 0.33 9.91
N SER A 97 5.53 1.63 9.80
CA SER A 97 5.12 2.67 10.76
C SER A 97 3.61 2.82 10.82
N LEU A 98 3.03 2.91 12.02
CA LEU A 98 1.64 3.32 12.22
C LEU A 98 1.56 4.84 12.52
N GLY A 99 2.36 5.61 11.80
CA GLY A 99 2.58 7.04 12.00
C GLY A 99 1.72 7.96 11.12
N SER A 100 2.14 9.22 11.05
CA SER A 100 1.45 10.29 10.32
C SER A 100 1.57 10.14 8.79
N ILE A 101 2.73 9.68 8.29
CA ILE A 101 2.91 9.41 6.85
C ILE A 101 1.89 8.38 6.36
N ASN A 102 1.87 7.19 6.96
CA ASN A 102 0.96 6.13 6.53
C ASN A 102 -0.50 6.56 6.64
N ARG A 103 -0.86 7.31 7.69
CA ARG A 103 -2.20 7.89 7.82
C ARG A 103 -2.54 8.83 6.66
N SER A 104 -1.64 9.78 6.37
CA SER A 104 -1.85 10.79 5.31
C SER A 104 -1.87 10.19 3.90
N VAL A 105 -1.07 9.14 3.65
CA VAL A 105 -1.15 8.38 2.39
C VAL A 105 -2.51 7.69 2.28
N LEU A 106 -2.93 6.95 3.31
CA LEU A 106 -4.20 6.22 3.29
C LEU A 106 -5.43 7.13 3.11
N ILE A 107 -5.37 8.39 3.55
CA ILE A 107 -6.44 9.37 3.30
C ILE A 107 -6.68 9.54 1.79
N GLY A 108 -5.62 9.60 0.98
CA GLY A 108 -5.75 9.71 -0.48
C GLY A 108 -5.98 8.38 -1.22
N CYS A 109 -5.95 7.24 -0.53
CA CYS A 109 -6.13 5.92 -1.15
C CYS A 109 -7.59 5.48 -1.17
N GLN A 110 -7.96 4.73 -2.21
CA GLN A 110 -9.27 4.06 -2.30
C GLN A 110 -9.24 2.70 -1.61
N HIS A 111 -8.12 2.00 -1.74
CA HIS A 111 -7.98 0.62 -1.28
C HIS A 111 -6.66 0.40 -0.53
N PHE A 112 -6.63 -0.65 0.28
CA PHE A 112 -5.42 -1.17 0.91
C PHE A 112 -5.47 -2.69 1.04
N LEU A 113 -4.30 -3.31 1.08
CA LEU A 113 -4.12 -4.73 1.32
C LEU A 113 -2.97 -4.93 2.29
N THR A 114 -2.89 -6.10 2.92
CA THR A 114 -1.83 -6.39 3.89
C THR A 114 -1.10 -7.68 3.55
N PRO A 115 0.19 -7.65 3.19
CA PRO A 115 1.00 -8.86 3.16
C PRO A 115 1.30 -9.32 4.59
N LEU A 116 1.14 -10.62 4.86
CA LEU A 116 1.30 -11.21 6.19
C LEU A 116 2.32 -12.33 6.15
N GLY A 117 3.11 -12.46 7.20
CA GLY A 117 3.83 -13.69 7.48
C GLY A 117 2.89 -14.74 8.08
N SER A 118 3.28 -16.00 7.96
CA SER A 118 2.61 -17.13 8.60
C SER A 118 3.10 -17.35 10.03
N ASP A 119 2.96 -16.34 10.89
CA ASP A 119 3.48 -16.38 12.25
C ASP A 119 2.57 -15.61 13.21
N VAL A 120 2.76 -15.84 14.51
CA VAL A 120 1.92 -15.24 15.56
C VAL A 120 2.05 -13.71 15.61
N PHE A 121 3.22 -13.15 15.30
CA PHE A 121 3.41 -11.69 15.28
C PHE A 121 2.66 -11.05 14.13
N SER A 122 2.55 -11.72 12.99
CA SER A 122 1.72 -11.27 11.87
C SER A 122 0.24 -11.16 12.27
N ILE A 123 -0.29 -12.12 13.04
CA ILE A 123 -1.66 -12.06 13.58
C ILE A 123 -1.83 -10.88 14.55
N ILE A 124 -0.88 -10.69 15.46
CA ILE A 124 -0.89 -9.53 16.38
C ILE A 124 -0.83 -8.21 15.59
N GLY A 125 -0.04 -8.18 14.51
CA GLY A 125 0.08 -7.05 13.59
C GLY A 125 -1.26 -6.65 12.98
N VAL A 126 -2.06 -7.61 12.54
CA VAL A 126 -3.42 -7.37 11.99
C VAL A 126 -4.30 -6.65 13.00
N LYS A 127 -4.32 -7.12 14.25
CA LYS A 127 -5.09 -6.48 15.32
C LYS A 127 -4.65 -5.03 15.56
N ASN A 128 -3.34 -4.78 15.53
CA ASN A 128 -2.78 -3.44 15.71
C ASN A 128 -3.17 -2.51 14.55
N ILE A 129 -3.07 -2.99 13.31
CA ILE A 129 -3.50 -2.25 12.12
C ILE A 129 -4.99 -1.91 12.21
N ALA A 130 -5.84 -2.89 12.53
CA ALA A 130 -7.28 -2.69 12.64
C ALA A 130 -7.65 -1.66 13.72
N THR A 131 -7.01 -1.74 14.89
CA THR A 131 -7.22 -0.80 15.99
C THR A 131 -6.77 0.61 15.61
N TRP A 132 -5.60 0.71 14.98
CA TRP A 132 -5.05 1.97 14.50
C TRP A 132 -5.96 2.63 13.45
N LEU A 133 -6.35 1.88 12.41
CA LEU A 133 -7.28 2.32 11.35
C LEU A 133 -8.58 2.82 11.96
N SER A 134 -9.23 2.00 12.79
CA SER A 134 -10.52 2.33 13.41
C SER A 134 -10.44 3.63 14.20
N LYS A 135 -9.35 3.82 14.96
CA LYS A 135 -9.16 5.01 15.79
C LYS A 135 -9.04 6.26 14.93
N TRP A 136 -8.07 6.32 14.02
CA TRP A 136 -7.81 7.57 13.31
C TRP A 136 -8.89 7.90 12.29
N LEU A 137 -9.51 6.90 11.65
CA LEU A 137 -10.64 7.13 10.73
C LEU A 137 -11.83 7.71 11.46
N LYS A 138 -12.17 7.14 12.63
CA LYS A 138 -13.24 7.67 13.47
C LYS A 138 -12.92 9.08 13.95
N ASP A 139 -11.69 9.33 14.39
CA ASP A 139 -11.25 10.67 14.80
C ASP A 139 -11.40 11.67 13.65
N TYR A 140 -10.92 11.34 12.45
CA TYR A 140 -11.02 12.20 11.26
C TYR A 140 -12.48 12.55 10.92
N ILE A 141 -13.34 11.54 10.81
CA ILE A 141 -14.75 11.71 10.43
C ILE A 141 -15.49 12.53 11.50
N ASN A 142 -15.22 12.29 12.78
CA ASN A 142 -15.83 13.06 13.86
C ASN A 142 -15.39 14.53 13.82
N LEU A 143 -14.09 14.79 13.63
CA LEU A 143 -13.55 16.15 13.53
C LEU A 143 -14.17 16.89 12.35
N TRP A 144 -14.28 16.23 11.19
CA TRP A 144 -14.99 16.79 10.04
C TRP A 144 -16.44 17.12 10.39
N ASN A 145 -17.17 16.20 11.04
CA ASN A 145 -18.56 16.40 11.39
C ASN A 145 -18.80 17.55 12.37
N LEU A 146 -17.83 17.85 13.24
CA LEU A 146 -17.88 18.97 14.18
C LEU A 146 -17.64 20.35 13.54
N LEU A 147 -17.15 20.41 12.30
CA LEU A 147 -16.97 21.68 11.59
C LEU A 147 -18.32 22.34 11.26
N GLU A 148 -18.33 23.66 11.31
CA GLU A 148 -19.45 24.47 10.85
C GLU A 148 -19.73 24.26 9.35
N PRO A 149 -20.99 24.36 8.89
CA PRO A 149 -21.34 24.14 7.48
C PRO A 149 -20.55 25.02 6.48
N GLU A 150 -20.28 26.27 6.85
CA GLU A 150 -19.48 27.19 6.03
C GLU A 150 -18.03 26.67 5.88
N GLU A 151 -17.45 26.19 6.98
CA GLU A 151 -16.08 25.66 6.98
C GLU A 151 -15.96 24.39 6.13
N LYS A 152 -16.94 23.48 6.23
CA LYS A 152 -17.02 22.29 5.37
C LYS A 152 -17.07 22.67 3.89
N THR A 153 -17.83 23.71 3.54
CA THR A 153 -17.95 24.20 2.18
C THR A 153 -16.61 24.75 1.67
N ILE A 154 -15.92 25.55 2.49
CA ILE A 154 -14.59 26.08 2.13
C ILE A 154 -13.58 24.95 1.92
N LEU A 155 -13.49 24.01 2.87
CA LEU A 155 -12.54 22.90 2.79
C LEU A 155 -12.82 21.99 1.58
N ARG A 156 -14.09 21.69 1.31
CA ARG A 156 -14.46 20.85 0.17
C ARG A 156 -14.25 21.56 -1.16
N ASP A 157 -14.82 22.75 -1.33
CA ASP A 157 -14.93 23.36 -2.66
C ASP A 157 -13.65 24.09 -3.06
N ARG A 158 -12.99 24.76 -2.12
CA ARG A 158 -11.74 25.50 -2.40
C ARG A 158 -10.51 24.61 -2.32
N PHE A 159 -10.51 23.67 -1.38
CA PHE A 159 -9.32 22.88 -1.06
C PHE A 159 -9.47 21.39 -1.35
N ASN A 160 -10.60 20.93 -1.88
CA ASN A 160 -10.81 19.52 -2.23
C ASN A 160 -10.55 18.55 -1.05
N ILE A 161 -10.80 18.96 0.18
CA ILE A 161 -10.63 18.10 1.35
C ILE A 161 -11.76 17.07 1.39
N ILE A 162 -11.38 15.80 1.56
CA ILE A 162 -12.36 14.72 1.67
C ILE A 162 -12.93 14.66 3.08
N ASP A 163 -14.22 14.34 3.19
CA ASP A 163 -14.91 14.19 4.47
C ASP A 163 -14.78 12.78 5.04
N THR A 164 -14.77 11.77 4.17
CA THR A 164 -14.66 10.37 4.53
C THR A 164 -13.59 9.68 3.69
N PRO A 165 -12.46 9.24 4.28
CA PRO A 165 -11.47 8.45 3.56
C PRO A 165 -12.05 7.14 3.03
N SER A 166 -11.82 6.86 1.75
CA SER A 166 -12.37 5.68 1.07
C SER A 166 -11.87 4.35 1.66
N VAL A 167 -10.66 4.36 2.23
CA VAL A 167 -10.10 3.23 2.99
C VAL A 167 -10.97 2.74 4.16
N TYR A 168 -11.97 3.51 4.61
CA TYR A 168 -12.96 3.05 5.58
C TYR A 168 -13.71 1.78 5.11
N LYS A 169 -13.84 1.58 3.80
CA LYS A 169 -14.36 0.35 3.16
C LYS A 169 -13.42 -0.16 2.05
N GLY A 170 -12.11 0.05 2.24
CA GLY A 170 -11.10 -0.18 1.21
C GLY A 170 -10.25 -1.43 1.35
N PHE A 171 -10.50 -2.33 2.31
CA PHE A 171 -9.66 -3.52 2.47
C PHE A 171 -9.95 -4.55 1.38
N ILE A 172 -9.03 -4.69 0.42
CA ILE A 172 -9.20 -5.54 -0.76
C ILE A 172 -8.48 -6.89 -0.65
N GLY A 173 -7.82 -7.17 0.46
CA GLY A 173 -7.33 -8.51 0.77
C GLY A 173 -5.96 -8.58 1.42
N TYR A 174 -5.44 -9.79 1.46
CA TYR A 174 -4.16 -10.12 2.06
C TYR A 174 -3.48 -11.28 1.34
N THR A 175 -2.16 -11.34 1.45
CA THR A 175 -1.35 -12.50 1.05
C THR A 175 -0.71 -13.12 2.28
N VAL A 176 -0.46 -14.43 2.25
CA VAL A 176 0.28 -15.10 3.33
C VAL A 176 1.62 -15.60 2.78
N GLN A 177 2.72 -15.09 3.32
CA GLN A 177 4.04 -15.60 3.03
C GLN A 177 4.28 -16.86 3.86
N LEU A 178 4.55 -17.97 3.18
CA LEU A 178 4.80 -19.26 3.81
C LEU A 178 6.23 -19.34 4.38
N TYR A 179 6.35 -19.98 5.53
CA TYR A 179 7.59 -20.30 6.21
C TYR A 179 8.30 -21.43 5.47
N ILE A 180 9.62 -21.52 5.64
CA ILE A 180 10.43 -22.59 5.07
C ILE A 180 10.02 -23.94 5.68
N THR A 181 9.21 -24.71 4.97
CA THR A 181 8.97 -26.12 5.33
C THR A 181 10.20 -26.93 4.92
N LYS A 182 10.94 -27.48 5.90
CA LYS A 182 11.96 -28.50 5.60
C LYS A 182 11.23 -29.77 5.15
N SER A 183 11.33 -30.10 3.86
CA SER A 183 10.85 -31.37 3.31
C SER A 183 11.78 -32.51 3.74
N TYR A 184 11.28 -33.43 4.57
CA TYR A 184 11.86 -34.78 4.68
C TYR A 184 11.11 -35.68 3.67
N GLY A 185 11.68 -35.87 2.47
CA GLY A 185 11.07 -36.68 1.40
C GLY A 185 10.08 -35.91 0.50
N LYS A 186 9.10 -36.62 -0.10
CA LYS A 186 8.12 -36.07 -1.07
C LYS A 186 6.96 -35.28 -0.46
N GLU A 187 6.82 -35.24 0.86
CA GLU A 187 5.78 -34.45 1.54
C GLU A 187 6.38 -33.18 2.16
N ARG A 188 5.90 -32.01 1.71
CA ARG A 188 6.08 -30.75 2.42
C ARG A 188 5.24 -30.81 3.70
N ARG A 189 5.83 -31.23 4.83
CA ARG A 189 5.15 -31.14 6.13
C ARG A 189 5.47 -29.81 6.80
N ALA A 190 4.51 -28.89 6.76
CA ALA A 190 4.38 -27.93 7.83
C ALA A 190 4.20 -28.69 9.17
N THR A 191 4.75 -28.18 10.26
CA THR A 191 4.43 -28.75 11.58
C THR A 191 2.94 -28.52 11.86
N LYS A 192 2.25 -29.44 12.54
CA LYS A 192 0.81 -29.29 12.90
C LYS A 192 0.48 -27.94 13.56
N ALA A 193 1.42 -27.39 14.32
CA ALA A 193 1.30 -26.08 14.96
C ALA A 193 1.27 -24.91 13.95
N TYR A 194 1.92 -25.07 12.81
CA TYR A 194 1.96 -24.06 11.76
C TYR A 194 0.72 -24.10 10.88
N GLU A 195 0.22 -25.30 10.55
CA GLU A 195 -1.07 -25.46 9.88
C GLU A 195 -2.21 -24.87 10.70
N SER A 196 -2.18 -24.99 12.03
CA SER A 196 -3.18 -24.35 12.89
C SER A 196 -3.09 -22.82 12.85
N ILE A 197 -1.88 -22.25 12.82
CA ILE A 197 -1.69 -20.79 12.69
C ILE A 197 -2.22 -20.30 11.34
N ILE A 198 -1.88 -20.95 10.22
CA ILE A 198 -2.40 -20.57 8.89
C ILE A 198 -3.93 -20.67 8.83
N GLY A 199 -4.51 -21.75 9.37
CA GLY A 199 -5.95 -21.91 9.44
C GLY A 199 -6.64 -20.77 10.18
N ASN A 200 -5.97 -20.18 11.18
CA ASN A 200 -6.48 -19.07 11.96
C ASN A 200 -6.30 -17.70 11.29
N VAL A 201 -5.35 -17.50 10.35
CA VAL A 201 -5.10 -16.18 9.75
C VAL A 201 -6.36 -15.60 9.10
N GLY A 202 -7.10 -16.41 8.32
CA GLY A 202 -8.34 -15.94 7.69
C GLY A 202 -9.42 -15.58 8.69
N VAL A 203 -9.51 -16.31 9.79
CA VAL A 203 -10.44 -16.03 10.90
C VAL A 203 -10.08 -14.73 11.58
N GLU A 204 -8.82 -14.50 11.91
CA GLU A 204 -8.34 -13.28 12.58
C GLU A 204 -8.48 -12.06 11.68
N ILE A 205 -8.17 -12.18 10.39
CA ILE A 205 -8.41 -11.12 9.39
C ILE A 205 -9.89 -10.76 9.33
N ASN A 206 -10.77 -11.76 9.19
CA ASN A 206 -12.20 -11.50 9.15
C ASN A 206 -12.73 -10.99 10.51
N THR A 207 -12.07 -11.30 11.62
CA THR A 207 -12.45 -10.78 12.94
C THR A 207 -12.11 -9.30 13.09
N TYR A 208 -10.90 -8.89 12.68
CA TYR A 208 -10.42 -7.53 12.92
C TYR A 208 -10.65 -6.56 11.76
N LEU A 209 -10.61 -7.04 10.51
CA LEU A 209 -10.63 -6.18 9.33
C LEU A 209 -11.95 -6.22 8.54
N ARG A 210 -12.91 -7.09 8.90
CA ARG A 210 -14.20 -7.20 8.18
C ARG A 210 -14.95 -5.89 8.05
N ASN A 211 -14.87 -4.99 9.04
CA ASN A 211 -15.53 -3.69 8.97
C ASN A 211 -14.97 -2.78 7.87
N PHE A 212 -13.75 -3.04 7.39
CA PHE A 212 -13.11 -2.31 6.30
C PHE A 212 -13.34 -2.94 4.93
N TYR A 213 -14.05 -4.05 4.84
CA TYR A 213 -14.28 -4.73 3.57
C TYR A 213 -15.19 -3.86 2.69
N PRO A 214 -14.94 -3.77 1.37
CA PRO A 214 -15.95 -3.31 0.44
C PRO A 214 -17.11 -4.30 0.43
N GLN A 215 -18.29 -3.83 0.02
CA GLN A 215 -19.55 -4.60 0.07
C GLN A 215 -19.44 -6.00 -0.57
N HIS A 216 -18.73 -6.13 -1.70
CA HIS A 216 -18.58 -7.41 -2.39
C HIS A 216 -17.73 -8.42 -1.60
N LEU A 217 -16.72 -7.97 -0.84
CA LEU A 217 -15.94 -8.85 0.04
C LEU A 217 -16.64 -9.13 1.36
N GLU A 218 -17.52 -8.25 1.85
CA GLU A 218 -18.35 -8.58 3.02
C GLU A 218 -19.26 -9.78 2.75
N ALA A 219 -19.80 -9.85 1.53
CA ALA A 219 -20.61 -10.96 1.04
C ALA A 219 -19.77 -12.24 0.76
N HIS A 220 -18.55 -12.07 0.25
CA HIS A 220 -17.64 -13.16 -0.12
C HIS A 220 -16.26 -13.01 0.55
N PRO A 221 -16.17 -13.16 1.89
CA PRO A 221 -14.92 -12.91 2.62
C PRO A 221 -13.79 -13.87 2.27
N GLU A 222 -14.10 -15.05 1.72
CA GLU A 222 -13.14 -16.02 1.18
C GLU A 222 -12.30 -15.44 0.04
N HIS A 223 -12.80 -14.42 -0.67
CA HIS A 223 -12.09 -13.73 -1.74
C HIS A 223 -11.05 -12.71 -1.25
N ALA A 224 -11.02 -12.42 0.06
CA ALA A 224 -10.02 -11.54 0.65
C ALA A 224 -8.62 -12.20 0.71
N LYS A 225 -8.53 -13.54 0.73
CA LYS A 225 -7.23 -14.22 0.61
C LYS A 225 -6.80 -14.22 -0.86
N LEU A 226 -5.83 -13.37 -1.19
CA LEU A 226 -5.32 -13.23 -2.56
C LEU A 226 -4.47 -14.44 -2.97
N GLY A 227 -3.74 -15.01 -2.03
CA GLY A 227 -3.02 -16.28 -2.18
C GLY A 227 -1.83 -16.41 -1.24
N ASP A 228 -1.12 -17.53 -1.38
CA ASP A 228 0.06 -17.87 -0.58
C ASP A 228 1.33 -17.62 -1.39
N ILE A 229 2.28 -16.89 -0.82
CA ILE A 229 3.59 -16.60 -1.43
C ILE A 229 4.62 -17.53 -0.81
N GLN A 230 5.25 -18.37 -1.63
CA GLN A 230 6.33 -19.23 -1.14
C GLN A 230 7.57 -18.42 -0.75
N HIS A 231 8.44 -19.01 0.06
CA HIS A 231 9.72 -18.39 0.38
C HIS A 231 10.60 -18.27 -0.88
N LEU A 232 11.02 -17.05 -1.21
CA LEU A 232 11.72 -16.74 -2.47
C LEU A 232 13.26 -16.79 -2.36
N TYR A 233 13.78 -17.09 -1.17
CA TYR A 233 15.21 -17.32 -0.88
C TYR A 233 16.13 -16.27 -1.53
N SER A 234 17.11 -16.70 -2.31
CA SER A 234 18.11 -15.84 -2.95
C SER A 234 17.58 -15.06 -4.15
N LEU A 235 16.35 -15.31 -4.62
CA LEU A 235 15.77 -14.55 -5.72
C LEU A 235 15.47 -13.09 -5.34
N VAL A 236 15.04 -12.84 -4.10
CA VAL A 236 14.74 -11.48 -3.61
C VAL A 236 15.98 -10.57 -3.63
N PRO A 237 17.10 -10.92 -2.96
CA PRO A 237 18.28 -10.08 -3.00
C PRO A 237 18.88 -9.96 -4.41
N LEU A 238 18.73 -11.00 -5.25
CA LEU A 238 19.19 -10.95 -6.64
C LEU A 238 18.36 -9.96 -7.48
N ALA A 239 17.04 -9.99 -7.35
CA ALA A 239 16.13 -9.05 -7.99
C ALA A 239 16.39 -7.60 -7.54
N GLN A 240 16.56 -7.39 -6.24
CA GLN A 240 16.87 -6.07 -5.67
C GLN A 240 18.21 -5.52 -6.19
N LYS A 241 19.27 -6.34 -6.20
CA LYS A 241 20.59 -5.95 -6.71
C LYS A 241 20.54 -5.49 -8.17
N ASN A 242 19.70 -6.13 -8.98
CA ASN A 242 19.61 -5.88 -10.42
C ASN A 242 18.43 -4.96 -10.81
N ALA A 243 17.67 -4.44 -9.84
CA ALA A 243 16.48 -3.61 -10.05
C ALA A 243 15.52 -4.19 -11.11
N VAL A 244 15.17 -5.46 -10.96
CA VAL A 244 14.30 -6.21 -11.88
C VAL A 244 13.23 -6.97 -11.09
N PRO A 245 12.00 -7.12 -11.61
CA PRO A 245 11.03 -8.01 -11.01
C PRO A 245 11.56 -9.46 -10.99
N ILE A 246 11.20 -10.23 -9.97
CA ILE A 246 11.72 -11.61 -9.80
C ILE A 246 11.46 -12.48 -11.04
N HIS A 247 10.29 -12.35 -11.67
CA HIS A 247 9.96 -13.09 -12.89
C HIS A 247 10.75 -12.64 -14.13
N GLY A 248 11.40 -11.48 -14.09
CA GLY A 248 12.24 -10.93 -15.15
C GLY A 248 13.73 -11.21 -14.99
N LEU A 249 14.14 -11.93 -13.94
CA LEU A 249 15.53 -12.33 -13.73
C LEU A 249 15.99 -13.28 -14.85
N THR A 250 17.24 -13.11 -15.28
CA THR A 250 17.88 -13.87 -16.35
C THR A 250 19.29 -14.35 -15.96
N SER A 251 19.95 -15.10 -16.84
CA SER A 251 21.34 -15.54 -16.66
C SER A 251 22.31 -14.37 -16.47
N THR A 252 22.09 -13.25 -17.17
CA THR A 252 22.94 -12.05 -17.07
C THR A 252 22.80 -11.34 -15.73
N ASP A 253 21.70 -11.59 -15.01
CA ASP A 253 21.46 -11.05 -13.66
C ASP A 253 22.09 -11.91 -12.57
N GLY A 254 22.66 -13.06 -12.92
CA GLY A 254 23.29 -14.01 -11.99
C GLY A 254 22.44 -15.23 -11.63
N LEU A 255 21.37 -15.53 -12.38
CA LEU A 255 20.64 -16.79 -12.18
C LEU A 255 21.50 -18.01 -12.52
N VAL A 256 21.49 -19.00 -11.63
CA VAL A 256 22.24 -20.25 -11.78
C VAL A 256 21.40 -21.48 -11.42
N GLY A 257 21.66 -22.59 -12.12
CA GLY A 257 21.16 -23.92 -11.74
C GLY A 257 19.64 -24.00 -11.55
N SER A 258 19.18 -24.39 -10.36
CA SER A 258 17.75 -24.55 -10.05
C SER A 258 16.97 -23.23 -9.93
N GLN A 259 17.64 -22.08 -9.91
CA GLN A 259 16.98 -20.78 -9.76
C GLN A 259 16.08 -20.44 -10.96
N TYR A 260 16.38 -20.92 -12.16
CA TYR A 260 15.50 -20.74 -13.34
C TYR A 260 14.12 -21.35 -13.11
N SER A 261 14.07 -22.56 -12.56
CA SER A 261 12.81 -23.23 -12.21
C SER A 261 12.08 -22.49 -11.10
N ALA A 262 12.80 -21.96 -10.11
CA ALA A 262 12.21 -21.18 -9.02
C ALA A 262 11.59 -19.86 -9.51
N VAL A 263 12.20 -19.19 -10.49
CA VAL A 263 11.63 -17.99 -11.13
C VAL A 263 10.32 -18.34 -11.87
N LYS A 264 10.28 -19.47 -12.57
CA LYS A 264 9.06 -19.95 -13.25
C LYS A 264 7.96 -20.33 -12.25
N GLU A 265 8.31 -21.01 -11.16
CA GLU A 265 7.36 -21.34 -10.08
C GLU A 265 6.81 -20.07 -9.42
N PHE A 266 7.66 -19.06 -9.21
CA PHE A 266 7.23 -17.75 -8.71
C PHE A 266 6.21 -17.10 -9.66
N TYR A 267 6.47 -17.08 -10.97
CA TYR A 267 5.52 -16.53 -11.94
C TYR A 267 4.16 -17.24 -11.86
N ASN A 268 4.17 -18.58 -11.85
CA ASN A 268 2.94 -19.38 -11.74
C ASN A 268 2.18 -19.15 -10.42
N THR A 269 2.87 -18.70 -9.36
CA THR A 269 2.28 -18.39 -8.06
C THR A 269 1.74 -16.95 -8.02
N ILE A 270 2.50 -15.98 -8.52
CA ILE A 270 2.15 -14.55 -8.41
C ILE A 270 1.07 -14.13 -9.40
N HIS A 271 1.00 -14.76 -10.57
CA HIS A 271 0.04 -14.38 -11.61
C HIS A 271 -1.43 -14.57 -11.15
N PRO A 272 -1.85 -15.72 -10.59
CA PRO A 272 -3.20 -15.84 -10.02
C PRO A 272 -3.48 -14.89 -8.85
N ILE A 273 -2.45 -14.56 -8.05
CA ILE A 273 -2.57 -13.58 -6.95
C ILE A 273 -2.88 -12.19 -7.52
N ALA A 274 -2.20 -11.81 -8.61
CA ALA A 274 -2.47 -10.56 -9.31
C ALA A 274 -3.87 -10.53 -9.93
N GLU A 275 -4.34 -11.63 -10.54
CA GLU A 275 -5.73 -11.72 -11.04
C GLU A 275 -6.76 -11.57 -9.93
N ASN A 276 -6.54 -12.21 -8.77
CA ASN A 276 -7.40 -12.04 -7.59
C ASN A 276 -7.42 -10.59 -7.08
N LEU A 277 -6.27 -9.92 -7.10
CA LEU A 277 -6.17 -8.51 -6.74
C LEU A 277 -6.96 -7.63 -7.72
N LEU A 278 -6.79 -7.84 -9.03
CA LEU A 278 -7.51 -7.11 -10.07
C LEU A 278 -9.03 -7.37 -9.99
N ARG A 279 -9.45 -8.59 -9.64
CA ARG A 279 -10.86 -8.90 -9.36
C ARG A 279 -11.40 -8.02 -8.24
N ASN A 280 -10.71 -7.97 -7.11
CA ASN A 280 -11.16 -7.23 -5.94
C ASN A 280 -11.11 -5.70 -6.16
N LEU A 281 -10.30 -5.24 -7.12
CA LEU A 281 -10.27 -3.86 -7.64
C LEU A 281 -11.35 -3.58 -8.72
N ASN A 282 -12.09 -4.59 -9.19
CA ASN A 282 -12.99 -4.51 -10.35
C ASN A 282 -12.30 -4.09 -11.66
N MET A 283 -11.06 -4.55 -11.86
CA MET A 283 -10.23 -4.24 -13.03
C MET A 283 -10.00 -5.45 -13.96
N LEU A 284 -10.69 -6.58 -13.75
CA LEU A 284 -10.61 -7.71 -14.68
C LEU A 284 -11.28 -7.37 -16.02
N GLY A 285 -10.53 -7.49 -17.11
CA GLY A 285 -11.03 -7.26 -18.47
C GLY A 285 -11.16 -5.79 -18.87
N VAL A 286 -10.53 -4.88 -18.12
CA VAL A 286 -10.40 -3.46 -18.49
C VAL A 286 -9.11 -3.27 -19.29
N ASP A 287 -9.18 -2.64 -20.46
CA ASP A 287 -7.99 -2.27 -21.23
C ASP A 287 -7.20 -1.21 -20.45
N ALA A 288 -5.90 -1.45 -20.24
CA ALA A 288 -5.00 -0.47 -19.60
C ALA A 288 -4.84 0.77 -20.50
N LYS A 289 -4.85 1.96 -19.88
CA LYS A 289 -4.62 3.26 -20.56
C LYS A 289 -3.15 3.50 -20.88
#